data_AF-A0A2V5JYG5-F1
#
_entry.id   AF-A0A2V5JYG5-F1
#
_cell.length_a   1.000
_cell.length_b   1.000
_cell.length_c   1.000
_cell.angle_alpha   90.00
_cell.angle_beta   90.00
_cell.angle_gamma   90.00
#
_symmetry.space_group_name_H-M   'P 1'
#
loop_
_entity.id
_entity.type
_entity.pdbx_description
1 polymer ?
#
loop_
_entity_poly.entity_id
_entity_poly.type
_entity_poly.pdbx_seq_one_letter_code
_entity_poly.pdbx_strand_id
1 'polypeptide(L)' 'MLEWINRINLLWTFVFLLAGHALLYYSLGNADWFTLALLAALVDTGVVAVIQTLGRITRKQSND' A
#
# COMPACT_ATOMS: atom_id res chain seq x y z
N MET A 1 16.04 -4.64 -5.30
CA MET A 1 14.92 -4.30 -4.39
C MET A 1 13.78 -3.55 -5.10
N LEU A 2 14.04 -2.43 -5.79
CA LEU A 2 12.99 -1.66 -6.51
C LEU A 2 12.25 -2.46 -7.59
N GLU A 3 12.92 -3.37 -8.30
CA GLU A 3 12.26 -4.25 -9.28
C GLU A 3 11.25 -5.21 -8.65
N TRP A 4 11.50 -5.66 -7.43
CA TRP A 4 10.61 -6.56 -6.71
C TRP A 4 9.33 -5.82 -6.31
N ILE A 5 9.47 -4.60 -5.76
CA ILE A 5 8.36 -3.69 -5.45
C ILE A 5 7.51 -3.41 -6.69
N ASN A 6 8.13 -3.28 -7.86
CA ASN A 6 7.43 -3.01 -9.11
C ASN A 6 6.67 -4.22 -9.69
N ARG A 7 6.89 -5.43 -9.16
CA ARG A 7 6.13 -6.65 -9.50
C ARG A 7 4.98 -6.93 -8.52
N ILE A 8 4.92 -6.21 -7.40
CA ILE A 8 3.87 -6.37 -6.41
C ILE A 8 2.56 -5.82 -6.98
N ASN A 9 1.52 -6.65 -6.97
CA ASN A 9 0.19 -6.23 -7.34
C ASN A 9 -0.40 -5.35 -6.23
N LEU A 10 -0.52 -4.05 -6.51
CA LEU A 10 -1.08 -3.04 -5.62
C LEU A 10 -2.44 -3.42 -5.04
N LEU A 11 -3.28 -4.12 -5.83
CA LEU A 11 -4.61 -4.52 -5.41
C LEU A 11 -4.54 -5.61 -4.33
N TRP A 12 -3.63 -6.57 -4.46
CA TRP A 12 -3.36 -7.56 -3.42
C TRP A 12 -2.73 -6.94 -2.17
N THR A 13 -1.82 -5.98 -2.33
CA THR A 13 -1.24 -5.22 -1.21
C THR A 13 -2.31 -4.47 -0.44
N PHE A 14 -3.22 -3.79 -1.13
CA PHE A 14 -4.33 -3.08 -0.51
C PHE A 14 -5.22 -4.04 0.30
N VAL A 15 -5.64 -5.16 -0.29
CA VAL A 15 -6.50 -6.13 0.39
C VAL A 15 -5.82 -6.72 1.63
N PHE A 16 -4.52 -7.04 1.52
CA PHE A 16 -3.75 -7.58 2.65
C PHE A 16 -3.61 -6.56 3.79
N LEU A 17 -3.27 -5.31 3.46
CA LEU A 17 -3.13 -4.23 4.44
C LEU A 17 -4.47 -3.88 5.08
N LEU A 18 -5.55 -3.85 4.30
CA LEU A 18 -6.89 -3.61 4.78
C LEU A 18 -7.33 -4.68 5.76
N ALA A 19 -7.12 -5.95 5.43
CA ALA A 19 -7.43 -7.07 6.32
C ALA A 19 -6.63 -6.98 7.64
N GLY A 20 -5.33 -6.69 7.55
CA GLY A 20 -4.47 -6.53 8.73
C GLY A 20 -4.91 -5.38 9.64
N HIS A 21 -5.16 -4.19 9.08
CA HIS A 21 -5.61 -3.03 9.85
C HIS A 21 -7.02 -3.22 10.41
N ALA A 22 -7.93 -3.83 9.64
CA ALA A 22 -9.27 -4.13 10.10
C ALA A 22 -9.25 -5.06 11.31
N LEU A 23 -8.46 -6.13 11.27
CA LEU A 23 -8.28 -7.06 12.40
C LEU A 23 -7.70 -6.36 13.62
N LEU A 24 -6.70 -5.50 13.43
CA LEU A 24 -6.03 -4.77 14.50
C LEU A 24 -6.97 -3.75 15.14
N TYR A 25 -7.63 -2.89 14.36
CA TYR A 25 -8.54 -1.88 14.89
C TYR A 25 -9.80 -2.47 15.50
N TYR A 26 -10.29 -3.58 14.95
CA TYR A 26 -11.36 -4.36 15.57
C TYR A 26 -10.92 -4.93 16.92
N SER A 27 -9.72 -5.52 17.00
CA SER A 27 -9.17 -6.03 18.27
C SER A 27 -8.93 -4.94 19.31
N LEU A 28 -8.67 -3.71 18.89
CA LEU A 28 -8.52 -2.56 19.80
C LEU A 28 -9.86 -1.97 20.27
N GLY A 29 -11.00 -2.45 19.75
CA GLY A 29 -12.32 -1.96 20.14
C GLY A 29 -12.64 -0.54 19.64
N ASN A 30 -12.00 -0.09 18.56
CA ASN A 30 -12.35 1.20 17.96
C ASN A 30 -13.75 1.15 17.35
N ALA A 31 -14.59 2.15 17.61
CA ALA A 31 -15.94 2.22 17.03
C ALA A 31 -15.91 2.35 15.49
N ASP A 32 -14.98 3.15 14.97
CA ASP A 32 -14.78 3.41 13.54
C ASP A 32 -13.68 2.52 12.92
N TRP A 33 -13.49 1.31 13.45
CA TRP A 33 -12.42 0.39 13.07
C TRP A 33 -12.32 0.16 11.55
N PHE A 34 -13.46 0.07 10.86
CA PHE A 34 -13.50 -0.15 9.41
C PHE A 34 -13.01 1.08 8.64
N THR A 35 -13.49 2.27 9.00
CA THR A 35 -13.11 3.53 8.36
C THR A 35 -11.63 3.82 8.56
N LEU A 36 -11.12 3.58 9.78
CA LEU A 36 -9.70 3.69 10.10
C LEU A 36 -8.85 2.71 9.29
N ALA A 37 -9.29 1.44 9.18
CA ALA A 37 -8.60 0.42 8.40
C ALA A 37 -8.56 0.76 6.91
N LEU A 38 -9.68 1.26 6.37
CA LEU A 38 -9.78 1.68 4.98
C LEU A 38 -8.82 2.83 4.69
N LEU A 39 -8.81 3.85 5.55
CA LEU A 39 -7.96 5.02 5.37
C LEU A 39 -6.48 4.65 5.48
N ALA A 40 -6.10 3.84 6.48
CA ALA A 40 -4.74 3.37 6.67
C ALA A 40 -4.25 2.55 5.47
N ALA A 41 -5.02 1.56 5.04
CA ALA A 41 -4.68 0.73 3.88
C ALA A 41 -4.61 1.55 2.58
N LEU A 42 -5.48 2.56 2.42
CA LEU A 42 -5.45 3.46 1.26
C LEU A 42 -4.17 4.30 1.25
N VAL A 43 -3.78 4.87 2.39
CA VAL A 43 -2.54 5.65 2.53
C VAL A 43 -1.32 4.78 2.24
N ASP A 44 -1.23 3.60 2.85
CA ASP A 44 -0.11 2.68 2.64
C ASP A 44 0.03 2.26 1.18
N THR A 45 -1.09 1.92 0.54
CA THR A 45 -1.11 1.55 -0.88
C THR A 45 -0.76 2.73 -1.78
N GLY A 46 -1.20 3.94 -1.42
CA GLY A 46 -0.83 5.18 -2.09
C GLY A 46 0.67 5.44 -2.05
N VAL A 47 1.31 5.25 -0.89
CA VAL A 47 2.76 5.38 -0.73
C VAL A 47 3.48 4.36 -1.63
N VAL A 48 3.04 3.10 -1.63
CA VAL A 48 3.61 2.06 -2.51
C VAL A 48 3.46 2.44 -3.99
N ALA A 49 2.30 2.97 -4.40
CA ALA A 49 2.07 3.39 -5.78
C ALA A 49 2.98 4.56 -6.20
N VAL A 50 3.21 5.53 -5.31
CA VAL A 50 4.14 6.64 -5.55
C VAL A 50 5.57 6.12 -5.71
N ILE A 51 6.03 5.23 -4.82
CA ILE A 51 7.36 4.64 -4.90
C ILE A 51 7.53 3.84 -6.20
N GLN A 52 6.52 3.06 -6.61
CA GLN A 52 6.55 2.35 -7.89
C GLN A 52 6.65 3.32 -9.07
N THR A 53 5.90 4.43 -9.03
CA THR A 53 5.89 5.43 -10.10
C THR A 53 7.25 6.13 -10.21
N LEU A 54 7.81 6.61 -9.09
CA LEU A 54 9.13 7.23 -9.06
C LEU A 54 10.22 6.25 -9.51
N GLY A 55 10.17 5.00 -9.04
CA GLY A 55 11.11 3.96 -9.47
C GLY A 55 11.07 3.68 -10.97
N ARG A 56 9.88 3.72 -11.60
CA ARG A 56 9.73 3.61 -13.06
C ARG A 56 10.31 4.81 -13.79
N ILE A 57 10.10 6.02 -13.28
CA ILE A 57 10.63 7.26 -13.88
C ILE A 57 12.16 7.26 -13.85
N THR A 58 12.76 6.99 -12.68
CA THR A 58 14.23 6.93 -12.54
C THR A 58 14.84 5.86 -13.45
N ARG A 59 14.19 4.69 -13.57
CA ARG A 59 14.67 3.63 -14.45
C ARG A 59 14.60 4.01 -15.93
N LYS A 60 13.56 4.77 -16.34
CA LYS A 60 13.43 5.26 -17.71
C LYS A 60 14.56 6.25 -18.05
N GLN A 61 14.84 7.21 -17.17
CA GLN A 61 15.92 8.20 -17.39
C GLN A 61 17.34 7.60 -17.41
N SER A 62 17.57 6.46 -16.75
CA SER A 62 18.89 5.82 -16.74
C SER A 62 19.21 5.05 -18.03
N ASN A 63 18.22 4.81 -18.89
CA ASN A 63 18.35 4.03 -20.12
C ASN A 63 18.31 4.88 -21.40
N ASP A 64 18.15 6.20 -21.26
CA ASP A 64 18.26 7.21 -22.31
C ASP A 64 19.63 7.91 -22.21
#